data_AF-A0A381R792-F1
#
_entry.id   AF-A0A381R792-F1
#
_cell.length_a   1.000
_cell.length_b   1.000
_cell.length_c   1.000
_cell.angle_alpha   90.00
_cell.angle_beta   90.00
_cell.angle_gamma   90.00
#
_symmetry.space_group_name_H-M   'P 1'
#
loop_
_entity.id
_entity.type
_entity.pdbx_description
1 polymer ?
#
loop_
_entity_poly.entity_id
_entity_poly.type
_entity_poly.pdbx_seq_one_letter_code
_entity_poly.pdbx_strand_id
1 'polypeptide(L)'
;MELKKSRRIHLGENLTFLFENHDTIWYQIQEIMRAERIVRESGIREELDTYNAMLGGPGQLGCALLIEIEDEAKRRPLLEAWLGLQECLYAELADGTRIYAEFDPTQVGQDRLSAVQYLVFTLPDGPVRLGSDFAALELAVDLDEAQRAALATDRAATLG
;
A
#
# COMPACT_ATOMS: atom_id res chain seq x y z
N MET A 1 -1.09 -15.87 -6.69
CA MET A 1 -1.27 -16.13 -8.13
C MET A 1 -0.80 -14.92 -8.90
N GLU A 2 -0.13 -15.12 -10.05
CA GLU A 2 0.64 -14.17 -10.89
C GLU A 2 0.23 -12.67 -10.87
N LEU A 3 -1.07 -12.35 -10.73
CA LEU A 3 -1.60 -11.00 -10.61
C LEU A 3 -0.96 -10.12 -9.52
N LYS A 4 -0.54 -10.69 -8.38
CA LYS A 4 0.10 -9.90 -7.30
C LYS A 4 1.58 -9.58 -7.55
N LYS A 5 2.24 -10.26 -8.49
CA LYS A 5 3.70 -10.15 -8.66
C LYS A 5 4.12 -8.76 -9.12
N SER A 6 3.42 -8.19 -10.10
CA SER A 6 3.70 -6.84 -10.61
C SER A 6 3.18 -5.72 -9.71
N ARG A 7 2.45 -6.05 -8.63
CA ARG A 7 1.92 -5.10 -7.64
C ARG A 7 2.69 -5.12 -6.33
N ARG A 8 3.66 -6.04 -6.21
CA ARG A 8 4.58 -6.15 -5.08
C ARG A 8 5.91 -5.50 -5.48
N ILE A 9 6.20 -4.35 -4.90
CA ILE A 9 7.39 -3.56 -5.23
C ILE A 9 8.24 -3.43 -3.98
N HIS A 10 9.44 -4.01 -4.03
CA HIS A 10 10.40 -3.95 -2.94
C HIS A 10 11.14 -2.61 -2.96
N LEU A 11 11.14 -1.92 -1.83
CA LEU A 11 11.91 -0.72 -1.60
C LEU A 11 13.02 -1.05 -0.59
N GLY A 12 14.19 -1.40 -1.12
CA GLY A 12 15.32 -1.85 -0.30
C GLY A 12 15.06 -3.19 0.38
N GLU A 13 15.63 -3.38 1.56
CA GLU A 13 15.62 -4.67 2.25
C GLU A 13 14.34 -4.93 3.04
N ASN A 14 13.81 -3.90 3.71
CA ASN A 14 12.79 -4.06 4.75
C ASN A 14 11.40 -3.60 4.32
N LEU A 15 11.26 -2.87 3.21
CA LEU A 15 10.00 -2.26 2.81
C LEU A 15 9.47 -2.90 1.53
N THR A 16 8.18 -3.20 1.53
CA THR A 16 7.47 -3.68 0.34
C THR A 16 6.15 -2.93 0.18
N PHE A 17 5.97 -2.24 -0.93
CA PHE A 17 4.65 -1.76 -1.34
C PHE A 17 3.87 -2.91 -1.98
N LEU A 18 2.70 -3.20 -1.43
CA LEU A 18 1.74 -4.11 -2.04
C LEU A 18 0.52 -3.30 -2.46
N PHE A 19 0.46 -2.96 -3.74
CA PHE A 19 -0.70 -2.29 -4.31
C PHE A 19 -1.87 -3.25 -4.41
N GLU A 20 -3.02 -2.82 -3.90
CA GLU A 20 -4.25 -3.59 -3.97
C GLU A 20 -4.98 -3.26 -5.27
N ASN A 21 -5.75 -4.22 -5.77
CA ASN A 21 -6.66 -3.98 -6.87
C ASN A 21 -8.04 -4.56 -6.56
N HIS A 22 -9.05 -4.10 -7.31
CA HIS A 22 -10.43 -4.55 -7.12
C HIS A 22 -10.56 -6.08 -7.16
N ASP A 23 -9.78 -6.76 -8.00
CA ASP A 23 -9.78 -8.21 -8.10
C ASP A 23 -9.24 -8.88 -6.83
N THR A 24 -8.12 -8.42 -6.25
CA THR A 24 -7.50 -9.03 -5.06
C THR A 24 -8.39 -8.92 -3.83
N ILE A 25 -9.06 -7.78 -3.69
CA ILE A 25 -10.02 -7.55 -2.62
C ILE A 25 -11.28 -8.40 -2.81
N TRP A 26 -11.83 -8.48 -4.03
CA TRP A 26 -12.99 -9.33 -4.31
C TRP A 26 -12.75 -10.79 -3.92
N TYR A 27 -11.57 -11.33 -4.22
CA TYR A 27 -11.21 -12.69 -3.82
C TYR A 27 -11.03 -12.85 -2.31
N GLN A 28 -10.43 -11.87 -1.61
CA GLN A 28 -10.28 -11.92 -0.15
C GLN A 28 -11.62 -11.85 0.59
N ILE A 29 -12.53 -11.00 0.13
CA ILE A 29 -13.89 -10.91 0.70
C ILE A 29 -14.63 -12.23 0.53
N GLN A 30 -14.55 -12.86 -0.66
CA GLN A 30 -15.16 -14.17 -0.90
C GLN A 30 -14.63 -15.25 0.06
N GLU A 31 -13.33 -15.26 0.33
CA GLU A 31 -12.71 -16.23 1.25
C GLU A 31 -13.09 -15.98 2.71
N ILE A 32 -13.10 -14.72 3.18
CA ILE A 32 -13.55 -14.36 4.54
C ILE A 32 -15.02 -14.72 4.74
N MET A 33 -15.90 -14.35 3.80
CA MET A 33 -17.33 -14.69 3.86
C MET A 33 -17.54 -16.21 4.01
N ARG A 34 -16.71 -17.00 3.35
CA ARG A 34 -16.78 -18.47 3.37
C ARG A 34 -16.24 -19.06 4.66
N ALA A 35 -15.14 -18.51 5.20
CA ALA A 35 -14.51 -18.93 6.44
C ALA A 35 -15.34 -18.57 7.68
N GLU A 36 -15.91 -17.36 7.70
CA GLU A 36 -16.59 -16.80 8.87
C GLU A 36 -18.11 -17.01 8.87
N ARG A 37 -18.67 -17.60 7.80
CA ARG A 37 -20.14 -17.80 7.62
C ARG A 37 -20.94 -16.51 7.87
N ILE A 38 -20.41 -15.38 7.42
CA ILE A 38 -21.11 -14.09 7.49
C ILE A 38 -22.27 -14.13 6.48
N VAL A 39 -23.48 -14.42 6.98
CA VAL A 39 -24.73 -14.47 6.18
C VAL A 39 -25.59 -13.21 6.32
N ARG A 40 -25.17 -12.22 7.12
CA ARG A 40 -25.91 -10.96 7.34
C ARG A 40 -25.32 -9.83 6.50
N GLU A 41 -26.18 -9.20 5.71
CA GLU A 41 -25.88 -8.11 4.76
C GLU A 41 -25.17 -6.91 5.42
N SER A 42 -25.44 -6.63 6.70
CA SER A 42 -24.80 -5.54 7.44
C SER A 42 -23.32 -5.80 7.77
N GLY A 43 -22.95 -7.05 8.11
CA GLY A 43 -21.54 -7.40 8.36
C GLY A 43 -20.72 -7.38 7.08
N ILE A 44 -21.31 -7.88 5.98
CA ILE A 44 -20.72 -7.82 4.64
C ILE A 44 -20.43 -6.37 4.22
N ARG A 45 -21.32 -5.43 4.57
CA ARG A 45 -21.15 -4.02 4.21
C ARG A 45 -20.05 -3.32 5.02
N GLU A 46 -19.91 -3.61 6.30
CA GLU A 46 -18.83 -3.08 7.14
C GLU A 46 -17.45 -3.59 6.69
N GLU A 47 -17.33 -4.88 6.34
CA GLU A 47 -16.12 -5.42 5.71
C GLU A 47 -15.85 -4.73 4.37
N LEU A 48 -16.86 -4.65 3.50
CA LEU A 48 -16.74 -4.00 2.19
C LEU A 48 -16.32 -2.54 2.31
N ASP A 49 -16.87 -1.77 3.25
CA ASP A 49 -16.53 -0.37 3.45
C ASP A 49 -15.08 -0.22 3.94
N THR A 50 -14.62 -1.12 4.81
CA THR A 50 -13.22 -1.17 5.27
C THR A 50 -12.27 -1.47 4.11
N TYR A 51 -12.63 -2.43 3.25
CA TYR A 51 -11.83 -2.79 2.08
C TYR A 51 -11.89 -1.76 0.95
N ASN A 52 -13.05 -1.15 0.71
CA ASN A 52 -13.22 -0.08 -0.27
C ASN A 52 -12.42 1.16 0.12
N ALA A 53 -12.33 1.48 1.41
CA ALA A 53 -11.44 2.53 1.90
C ALA A 53 -9.96 2.27 1.55
N MET A 54 -9.56 1.00 1.40
CA MET A 54 -8.20 0.61 1.02
C MET A 54 -7.95 0.61 -0.49
N LEU A 55 -8.96 0.65 -1.36
CA LEU A 55 -8.78 0.67 -2.83
C LEU A 55 -8.43 2.06 -3.37
N GLY A 56 -8.72 3.09 -2.57
CA GLY A 56 -8.67 4.47 -3.03
C GLY A 56 -9.87 4.83 -3.92
N GLY A 57 -10.13 6.13 -4.06
CA GLY A 57 -11.13 6.68 -4.96
C GLY A 57 -10.59 6.92 -6.39
N PRO A 58 -11.37 7.62 -7.24
CA PRO A 58 -10.99 7.93 -8.62
C PRO A 58 -9.60 8.54 -8.76
N GLY A 59 -8.74 7.87 -9.52
CA GLY A 59 -7.36 8.31 -9.77
C GLY A 59 -6.40 8.05 -8.61
N GLN A 60 -6.86 7.38 -7.54
CA GLN A 60 -6.03 6.98 -6.42
C GLN A 60 -5.55 5.53 -6.58
N LEU A 61 -4.41 5.23 -5.96
CA LEU A 61 -3.91 3.88 -5.76
C LEU A 61 -3.71 3.63 -4.27
N GLY A 62 -4.46 2.69 -3.71
CA GLY A 62 -4.26 2.21 -2.36
C GLY A 62 -3.22 1.09 -2.30
N CYS A 63 -2.42 1.06 -1.24
CA CYS A 63 -1.46 -0.01 -0.99
C CYS A 63 -1.24 -0.28 0.50
N ALA A 64 -0.84 -1.50 0.81
CA ALA A 64 -0.27 -1.86 2.09
C ALA A 64 1.26 -1.79 1.99
N LEU A 65 1.90 -0.98 2.83
CA LEU A 65 3.33 -1.04 3.07
C LEU A 65 3.60 -2.13 4.11
N LEU A 66 4.36 -3.14 3.71
CA LEU A 66 4.83 -4.21 4.58
C LEU A 66 6.24 -3.91 5.04
N ILE A 67 6.45 -3.91 6.35
CA ILE A 67 7.77 -3.73 6.98
C ILE A 67 8.23 -5.08 7.52
N GLU A 68 9.13 -5.71 6.77
CA GLU A 68 9.60 -7.06 7.01
C GLU A 68 11.01 -6.99 7.63
N ILE A 69 11.09 -7.21 8.94
CA ILE A 69 12.36 -7.26 9.69
C ILE A 69 12.56 -8.71 10.14
N GLU A 70 13.56 -9.39 9.57
CA GLU A 70 13.86 -10.80 9.83
C GLU A 70 14.28 -11.06 11.28
N ASP A 71 15.14 -10.20 11.82
CA ASP A 71 15.65 -10.31 13.19
C ASP A 71 14.63 -9.76 14.19
N GLU A 72 14.00 -10.66 14.93
CA GLU A 72 13.00 -10.33 15.95
C GLU A 72 13.54 -9.37 17.02
N ALA A 73 14.82 -9.49 17.40
CA ALA A 73 15.43 -8.63 18.40
C ALA A 73 15.58 -7.18 17.89
N LYS A 74 15.70 -7.00 16.58
CA LYS A 74 15.81 -5.67 15.94
C LYS A 74 14.46 -5.06 15.57
N ARG A 75 13.41 -5.87 15.46
CA ARG A 75 12.09 -5.43 14.97
C ARG A 75 11.54 -4.25 15.76
N ARG A 76 11.42 -4.37 17.09
CA ARG A 76 10.85 -3.28 17.91
C ARG A 76 11.73 -2.01 17.88
N PRO A 77 13.05 -2.06 18.13
CA PRO A 77 13.91 -0.88 18.06
C PRO A 77 13.85 -0.14 16.72
N LEU A 78 13.79 -0.88 15.61
CA LEU A 78 13.69 -0.27 14.28
C LEU A 78 12.32 0.38 14.05
N LEU A 79 11.22 -0.27 14.46
CA LEU A 79 9.88 0.33 14.33
C LEU A 79 9.69 1.57 15.21
N GLU A 80 10.38 1.66 16.35
CA GLU A 80 10.45 2.89 17.16
C GLU A 80 11.27 3.97 16.45
N ALA A 81 12.43 3.60 15.88
CA ALA A 81 13.32 4.52 15.16
C ALA A 81 12.74 5.02 13.81
N TRP A 82 11.80 4.27 13.22
CA TRP A 82 11.15 4.61 11.94
C TRP A 82 9.78 5.26 12.11
N LEU A 83 9.43 5.71 13.31
CA LEU A 83 8.21 6.48 13.51
C LEU A 83 8.23 7.74 12.63
N GLY A 84 7.17 7.95 11.85
CA GLY A 84 7.08 9.03 10.86
C GLY A 84 7.48 8.63 9.43
N LEU A 85 7.96 7.39 9.21
CA LEU A 85 8.31 6.88 7.88
C LEU A 85 7.17 7.07 6.85
N GLN A 86 5.91 6.89 7.27
CA GLN A 86 4.74 7.02 6.41
C GLN A 86 4.59 8.41 5.75
N GLU A 87 5.14 9.46 6.36
CA GLU A 87 5.12 10.84 5.86
C GLU A 87 6.16 11.09 4.75
N CYS A 88 7.13 10.20 4.64
CA CYS A 88 8.30 10.32 3.77
C CYS A 88 8.20 9.46 2.50
N LEU A 89 7.12 8.69 2.33
CA LEU A 89 6.96 7.78 1.21
C LEU A 89 6.34 8.50 0.03
N TYR A 90 6.91 8.32 -1.16
CA TYR A 90 6.47 9.01 -2.37
C TYR A 90 6.42 8.10 -3.59
N ALA A 91 5.60 8.52 -4.54
CA ALA A 91 5.59 8.06 -5.91
C ALA A 91 6.05 9.19 -6.84
N GLU A 92 7.00 8.91 -7.73
CA GLU A 92 7.58 9.88 -8.65
C GLU A 92 7.04 9.64 -10.06
N LEU A 93 6.58 10.72 -10.70
CA LEU A 93 6.04 10.73 -12.07
C LEU A 93 7.17 10.92 -13.10
N ALA A 94 6.86 10.71 -14.37
CA ALA A 94 7.84 10.79 -15.46
C ALA A 94 8.48 12.19 -15.62
N ASP A 95 7.81 13.24 -15.17
CA ASP A 95 8.31 14.63 -15.17
C ASP A 95 9.14 14.98 -13.92
N GLY A 96 9.34 14.02 -13.00
CA GLY A 96 10.05 14.19 -11.74
C GLY A 96 9.19 14.71 -10.59
N THR A 97 7.89 14.95 -10.79
CA THR A 97 6.98 15.34 -9.71
C THR A 97 6.85 14.20 -8.70
N ARG A 98 7.02 14.51 -7.41
CA ARG A 98 6.80 13.56 -6.32
C ARG A 98 5.46 13.81 -5.66
N ILE A 99 4.69 12.74 -5.53
CA ILE A 99 3.43 12.70 -4.80
C ILE A 99 3.64 11.85 -3.56
N TYR A 100 3.47 12.46 -2.40
CA TYR A 100 3.62 11.77 -1.12
C TYR A 100 2.36 10.97 -0.77
N ALA A 101 2.54 9.87 -0.05
CA ALA A 101 1.46 9.04 0.43
C ALA A 101 0.56 9.79 1.42
N GLU A 102 -0.74 9.62 1.26
CA GLU A 102 -1.75 9.95 2.27
C GLU A 102 -1.99 8.71 3.16
N PHE A 103 -2.31 8.93 4.44
CA PHE A 103 -2.60 7.87 5.40
C PHE A 103 -3.59 8.36 6.46
N ASP A 104 -4.27 7.42 7.13
CA ASP A 104 -5.15 7.74 8.25
C ASP A 104 -4.33 7.91 9.54
N PRO A 105 -4.28 9.10 10.16
CA PRO A 105 -3.51 9.34 11.38
C PRO A 105 -3.94 8.47 12.56
N THR A 106 -5.19 7.98 12.57
CA THR A 106 -5.71 7.11 13.63
C THR A 106 -5.08 5.71 13.62
N GLN A 107 -4.45 5.32 12.52
CA GLN A 107 -3.75 4.04 12.36
C GLN A 107 -2.28 4.11 12.83
N VAL A 108 -1.76 5.31 13.08
CA VAL A 108 -0.37 5.52 13.48
C VAL A 108 -0.23 5.29 14.99
N GLY A 109 0.63 4.34 15.37
CA GLY A 109 0.97 4.08 16.77
C GLY A 109 1.72 5.25 17.39
N GLN A 110 1.54 5.48 18.69
CA GLN A 110 2.20 6.60 19.40
C GLN A 110 3.68 6.34 19.68
N ASP A 111 4.03 5.10 20.06
CA ASP A 111 5.39 4.76 20.49
C ASP A 111 6.23 4.10 19.38
N ARG A 112 5.58 3.50 18.39
CA ARG A 112 6.23 2.77 17.30
C ARG A 112 5.35 2.70 16.07
N LEU A 113 6.00 2.57 14.92
CA LEU A 113 5.34 2.28 13.66
C LEU A 113 4.72 0.86 13.67
N SER A 114 3.56 0.69 13.06
CA SER A 114 3.01 -0.65 12.79
C SER A 114 3.77 -1.29 11.64
N ALA A 115 3.99 -2.61 11.70
CA ALA A 115 4.66 -3.36 10.65
C ALA A 115 3.87 -3.40 9.32
N VAL A 116 2.60 -3.00 9.36
CA VAL A 116 1.76 -2.76 8.19
C VAL A 116 1.22 -1.33 8.27
N GLN A 117 1.41 -0.55 7.20
CA GLN A 117 0.81 0.76 7.01
C GLN A 117 -0.12 0.73 5.79
N TYR A 118 -1.26 1.40 5.87
CA TYR A 118 -2.14 1.60 4.72
C TYR A 118 -1.93 3.00 4.16
N LEU A 119 -1.64 3.08 2.87
CA LEU A 119 -1.25 4.29 2.18
C LEU A 119 -2.09 4.47 0.92
N VAL A 120 -2.40 5.72 0.59
CA VAL A 120 -3.12 6.09 -0.63
C VAL A 120 -2.29 7.11 -1.40
N PHE A 121 -2.12 6.91 -2.69
CA PHE A 121 -1.48 7.87 -3.59
C PHE A 121 -2.51 8.46 -4.55
N THR A 122 -2.74 9.76 -4.49
CA THR A 122 -3.59 10.49 -5.44
C THR A 122 -2.77 10.92 -6.65
N LEU A 123 -2.86 10.16 -7.74
CA LEU A 123 -1.90 10.26 -8.84
C LEU A 123 -2.54 10.80 -10.13
N PRO A 124 -2.08 11.95 -10.66
CA PRO A 124 -2.58 12.46 -11.94
C PRO A 124 -2.15 11.58 -13.12
N ASP A 125 -1.01 10.89 -13.01
CA ASP A 125 -0.54 9.91 -13.98
C ASP A 125 0.20 8.74 -13.31
N GLY A 126 0.59 7.73 -14.08
CA GLY A 126 1.26 6.53 -13.57
C GLY A 126 2.64 6.86 -13.03
N PRO A 127 3.02 6.31 -11.87
CA PRO A 127 4.35 6.52 -11.33
C PRO A 127 5.38 5.73 -12.14
N VAL A 128 6.58 6.26 -12.23
CA VAL A 128 7.74 5.56 -12.81
C VAL A 128 8.70 5.04 -11.75
N ARG A 129 8.58 5.55 -10.52
CA ARG A 129 9.46 5.21 -9.39
C ARG A 129 8.71 5.37 -8.07
N LEU A 130 9.09 4.58 -7.08
CA LEU A 130 8.65 4.72 -5.69
C LEU A 130 9.86 4.95 -4.79
N GLY A 131 9.69 5.65 -3.68
CA GLY A 131 10.81 5.90 -2.78
C GLY A 131 10.41 6.41 -1.41
N SER A 132 11.44 6.64 -0.60
CA SER A 132 11.37 7.31 0.69
C SER A 132 12.49 8.34 0.80
N ASP A 133 12.19 9.48 1.42
CA ASP A 133 13.19 10.48 1.85
C ASP A 133 13.40 10.47 3.38
N PHE A 134 12.95 9.42 4.06
CA PHE A 134 13.17 9.24 5.48
C PHE A 134 14.68 9.06 5.74
N ALA A 135 15.26 9.83 6.67
CA ALA A 135 16.72 9.91 6.82
C ALA A 135 17.45 8.56 7.01
N ALA A 136 16.82 7.58 7.66
CA ALA A 136 17.41 6.24 7.84
C ALA A 136 17.12 5.26 6.69
N LEU A 137 16.22 5.63 5.77
CA LEU A 137 15.67 4.82 4.69
C LEU A 137 15.53 5.64 3.40
N GLU A 138 16.52 6.50 3.11
CA GLU A 138 16.52 7.29 1.88
C GLU A 138 16.92 6.40 0.69
N LEU A 139 15.92 5.93 -0.05
CA LEU A 139 16.10 5.09 -1.22
C LEU A 139 14.91 5.19 -2.18
N ALA A 140 15.13 4.76 -3.42
CA ALA A 140 14.10 4.70 -4.45
C ALA A 140 14.29 3.48 -5.35
N VAL A 141 13.21 3.05 -5.99
CA VAL A 141 13.18 1.93 -6.93
C VAL A 141 12.43 2.31 -8.20
N ASP A 142 13.07 2.12 -9.34
CA ASP A 142 12.45 2.28 -10.65
C ASP A 142 11.46 1.15 -10.92
N LEU A 143 10.28 1.50 -11.41
CA LEU A 143 9.26 0.53 -11.77
C LEU A 143 9.56 -0.03 -13.16
N ASP A 144 9.55 -1.36 -13.25
CA ASP A 144 9.66 -2.04 -14.54
C ASP A 144 8.38 -1.86 -15.38
N GLU A 145 8.42 -2.31 -16.64
CA GLU A 145 7.29 -2.18 -17.55
C GLU A 145 6.04 -2.91 -17.05
N ALA A 146 6.19 -4.08 -16.45
CA ALA A 146 5.07 -4.86 -15.94
C ALA A 146 4.42 -4.21 -14.72
N GLN A 147 5.22 -3.63 -13.82
CA GLN A 147 4.77 -2.87 -12.66
C GLN A 147 4.04 -1.60 -13.09
N ARG A 148 4.60 -0.81 -14.01
CA ARG A 148 3.95 0.39 -14.53
C ARG A 148 2.63 0.07 -15.21
N ALA A 149 2.58 -0.99 -16.03
CA ALA A 149 1.35 -1.43 -16.69
C ALA A 149 0.27 -1.87 -15.69
N ALA A 150 0.65 -2.59 -14.63
CA ALA A 150 -0.26 -3.02 -13.58
C ALA A 150 -0.87 -1.82 -12.84
N LEU A 151 -0.04 -0.90 -12.35
CA LEU A 151 -0.50 0.27 -11.62
C LEU A 151 -1.32 1.23 -12.49
N ALA A 152 -0.98 1.37 -13.77
CA ALA A 152 -1.79 2.13 -14.72
C ALA A 152 -3.18 1.53 -14.91
N THR A 153 -3.27 0.19 -14.98
CA THR A 153 -4.54 -0.53 -15.09
C THR A 153 -5.39 -0.32 -13.83
N ASP A 154 -4.79 -0.44 -12.65
CA ASP A 154 -5.50 -0.29 -11.37
C ASP A 154 -6.01 1.14 -11.20
N ARG A 155 -5.19 2.15 -11.54
CA ARG A 155 -5.59 3.56 -11.49
C ARG A 155 -6.73 3.87 -12.46
N ALA A 156 -6.69 3.29 -13.66
CA ALA A 156 -7.77 3.45 -14.63
C ALA A 156 -9.08 2.82 -14.14
N ALA A 157 -9.00 1.71 -13.40
CA ALA A 157 -10.15 1.03 -12.84
C ALA A 157 -10.83 1.80 -11.68
N THR A 158 -10.12 2.70 -10.99
CA THR A 158 -10.72 3.52 -9.92
C THR A 158 -11.52 4.72 -10.46
N LEU A 159 -11.31 5.12 -11.72
CA LEU A 159 -11.97 6.27 -12.35
C LEU A 159 -13.42 5.99 -12.79
N GLY A 160 -13.94 4.77 -12.61
CA GLY A 160 -15.24 4.29 -13.12
C GLY A 160 -16.29 4.06 -12.03
#